data_AF-A0A0M7AF05-F1
#
_entry.id   AF-A0A0M7AF05-F1
#
_cell.length_a   1.000
_cell.length_b   1.000
_cell.length_c   1.000
_cell.angle_alpha   90.00
_cell.angle_beta   90.00
_cell.angle_gamma   90.00
#
_symmetry.space_group_name_H-M   'P 1'
#
loop_
_entity.id
_entity.type
_entity.pdbx_description
1 polymer ?
#
loop_
_entity_poly.entity_id
_entity_poly.type
_entity_poly.pdbx_seq_one_letter_code
_entity_poly.pdbx_strand_id
1 'polypeptide(L)' 'MADLNAEDSIAELCRQEGIAQGEYYSWSKKFMEAGRKRLAGDTASEAATGEVQNLLREARDLKEVVAEQALELRLLKKP' A
#
# COMPACT_ATOMS: atom_id res chain seq x y z
N MET A 1 -26.90 13.63 32.09
CA MET A 1 -26.21 13.49 30.79
C MET A 1 -24.96 14.34 30.89
N ALA A 2 -23.79 13.73 31.09
CA ALA A 2 -22.53 14.44 31.03
C ALA A 2 -21.92 14.12 29.66
N ASP A 3 -22.09 15.05 28.73
CA ASP A 3 -21.27 15.13 27.54
C ASP A 3 -19.90 15.60 28.04
N LEU A 4 -19.06 14.64 28.44
CA LEU A 4 -17.67 14.91 28.79
C LEU A 4 -16.96 15.12 27.46
N ASN A 5 -16.59 16.37 27.16
CA ASN A 5 -15.84 16.69 25.95
C ASN A 5 -14.62 15.77 25.85
N ALA A 6 -14.34 15.24 24.67
CA ALA A 6 -13.16 14.41 24.44
C ALA A 6 -11.86 15.11 24.92
N GLU A 7 -11.82 16.44 24.81
CA GLU A 7 -10.73 17.28 25.31
C GLU A 7 -10.56 17.21 26.85
N ASP A 8 -11.68 17.18 27.59
CA ASP A 8 -11.64 17.01 29.06
C ASP A 8 -11.11 15.62 29.44
N SER A 9 -11.49 14.59 28.66
CA SER A 9 -11.01 13.22 28.86
C SER A 9 -9.50 13.08 28.57
N ILE A 10 -8.98 13.74 27.53
CA ILE A 10 -7.52 13.76 27.26
C ILE A 10 -6.78 14.55 28.34
N ALA A 11 -7.35 15.68 28.78
CA ALA A 11 -6.76 16.48 29.85
C ALA A 11 -6.68 15.70 31.17
N GLU A 12 -7.72 14.94 31.50
CA GLU A 12 -7.76 14.03 32.65
C GLU A 12 -6.72 12.91 32.53
N LEU A 13 -6.67 12.25 31.37
CA LEU A 13 -5.71 11.18 31.09
C LEU A 13 -4.27 11.68 31.23
N CYS A 14 -3.95 12.85 30.65
CA CYS A 14 -2.63 13.46 30.75
C CYS A 14 -2.25 13.78 32.22
N ARG A 15 -3.22 14.23 33.04
CA ARG A 15 -2.99 14.46 34.47
C ARG A 15 -2.74 13.16 35.25
N GLN A 16 -3.49 12.10 34.94
CA GLN A 16 -3.34 10.80 35.59
C GLN A 16 -1.99 10.16 35.27
N GLU A 17 -1.57 10.26 34.02
CA GLU A 17 -0.33 9.65 33.52
C GLU A 17 0.91 10.54 33.70
N GLY A 18 0.74 11.78 34.19
CA GLY A 18 1.84 12.73 34.40
C GLY A 18 2.47 13.24 33.09
N ILE A 19 1.71 13.23 32.00
CA ILE A 19 2.16 13.63 30.65
C ILE A 19 1.68 15.06 30.37
N ALA A 20 2.51 15.88 29.74
CA ALA A 20 2.07 17.18 29.24
C ALA A 20 1.13 16.98 28.03
N GLN A 21 -0.03 17.62 28.00
CA GLN A 21 -0.99 17.50 26.88
C GLN A 21 -0.34 17.83 25.51
N GLY A 22 0.57 18.80 25.46
CA GLY A 22 1.31 19.12 24.24
C GLY A 22 2.17 17.97 23.73
N GLU A 23 2.69 17.13 24.62
CA GLU A 23 3.45 15.92 24.28
C GLU A 23 2.52 14.83 23.74
N TYR A 24 1.35 14.63 24.37
CA TYR A 24 0.31 13.72 23.88
C TYR A 24 -0.10 14.05 22.43
N TYR A 25 -0.47 15.31 22.17
CA TYR A 25 -0.90 15.69 20.82
C TYR A 25 0.25 15.63 19.80
N SER A 26 1.48 15.91 20.21
CA SER A 26 2.68 15.75 19.36
C SER A 26 2.89 14.30 18.94
N TRP A 27 2.79 13.35 19.88
CA TRP A 27 2.91 11.93 19.59
C TRP A 27 1.74 11.40 18.78
N SER A 28 0.51 11.77 19.13
CA SER A 28 -0.70 11.39 18.39
C SER A 28 -0.62 11.83 16.93
N LYS A 29 -0.18 13.07 16.68
CA LYS A 29 0.02 13.59 15.32
C LYS A 29 1.07 12.78 14.55
N LYS A 30 2.24 12.55 15.16
CA LYS A 30 3.33 11.76 14.54
C LYS A 30 2.90 10.33 14.23
N PHE A 31 2.19 9.70 15.15
CA PHE A 31 1.66 8.35 14.99
C PHE A 31 0.68 8.28 13.81
N MET A 32 -0.28 9.20 13.75
CA MET A 32 -1.26 9.25 12.68
C MET A 32 -0.62 9.55 11.31
N GLU A 33 0.41 10.41 11.27
CA GLU A 33 1.17 10.68 10.06
C GLU A 33 1.93 9.45 9.56
N ALA A 34 2.63 8.75 10.45
CA ALA A 34 3.33 7.52 10.13
C ALA A 34 2.35 6.43 9.64
N GLY A 35 1.21 6.27 10.32
CA GLY A 35 0.16 5.33 9.94
C GLY A 35 -0.41 5.61 8.54
N ARG A 36 -0.75 6.87 8.24
CA ARG A 36 -1.23 7.27 6.91
C ARG A 36 -0.19 7.00 5.83
N LYS A 37 1.08 7.34 6.07
CA LYS A 37 2.16 7.10 5.12
C LYS A 37 2.34 5.60 4.82
N ARG A 38 2.27 4.76 5.86
CA ARG A 38 2.34 3.29 5.71
C ARG A 38 1.17 2.76 4.89
N LEU A 39 -0.05 3.18 5.22
CA LEU A 39 -1.27 2.74 4.52
C LEU A 39 -1.24 3.12 3.04
N ALA A 40 -0.84 4.36 2.72
CA ALA A 40 -0.67 4.79 1.33
C ALA A 40 0.39 3.96 0.59
N GLY A 41 1.49 3.61 1.26
CA GLY A 41 2.52 2.73 0.71
C GLY A 41 2.03 1.29 0.48
N ASP A 42 1.24 0.74 1.39
CA ASP A 42 0.61 -0.58 1.23
C ASP A 42 -0.34 -0.62 0.04
N THR A 43 -1.22 0.38 -0.09
CA THR A 43 -2.15 0.48 -1.22
C THR A 43 -1.40 0.58 -2.56
N ALA A 44 -0.30 1.33 -2.60
CA ALA A 44 0.54 1.42 -3.81
C ALA A 44 1.21 0.09 -4.15
N SER A 45 1.70 -0.66 -3.15
CA SER A 45 2.33 -1.97 -3.36
C SER A 45 1.32 -3.04 -3.79
N GLU A 46 0.11 -3.04 -3.23
CA GLU A 46 -0.97 -3.95 -3.63
C GLU A 46 -1.44 -3.68 -5.07
N ALA A 47 -1.61 -2.41 -5.44
CA ALA A 47 -1.95 -2.02 -6.81
C ALA A 47 -0.87 -2.45 -7.82
N ALA A 48 0.40 -2.19 -7.51
CA ALA A 48 1.53 -2.60 -8.36
C ALA A 48 1.64 -4.12 -8.51
N THR A 49 1.29 -4.88 -7.47
CA THR A 49 1.31 -6.35 -7.53
C THR A 49 0.32 -6.87 -8.58
N GLY A 50 -0.87 -6.29 -8.68
CA GLY A 50 -1.86 -6.67 -9.70
C GLY A 50 -1.38 -6.40 -11.13
N GLU A 51 -0.78 -5.22 -11.36
CA GLU A 51 -0.20 -4.85 -12.66
C GLU A 51 0.95 -5.79 -13.05
N VAL A 52 1.85 -6.11 -12.11
CA VAL A 52 2.95 -7.05 -12.34
C VAL A 52 2.44 -8.45 -12.70
N GLN A 53 1.39 -8.95 -12.04
CA GLN A 53 0.81 -10.26 -12.39
C GLN A 53 0.18 -10.26 -13.78
N ASN A 54 -0.50 -9.17 -14.17
CA ASN A 54 -1.03 -9.02 -15.53
C ASN A 54 0.09 -9.00 -16.57
N LEU A 55 1.15 -8.23 -16.34
CA LEU A 55 2.31 -8.18 -17.23
C LEU A 55 3.01 -9.54 -17.36
N LEU A 56 3.12 -10.32 -16.28
CA LEU A 56 3.68 -11.67 -16.32
C LEU A 56 2.83 -12.63 -17.16
N ARG A 57 1.50 -12.51 -17.09
CA ARG A 57 0.57 -13.27 -17.95
C ARG A 57 0.75 -12.88 -19.41
N GLU A 58 0.71 -11.59 -19.73
CA GLU A 58 0.90 -11.09 -21.09
C GLU A 58 2.26 -11.51 -21.67
N ALA A 59 3.33 -11.43 -20.88
CA ALA A 59 4.66 -11.87 -21.30
C ALA A 59 4.73 -13.38 -21.59
N ARG A 60 3.93 -14.20 -20.90
CA ARG A 60 3.81 -15.63 -21.19
C ARG A 60 3.09 -15.86 -22.51
N ASP A 61 1.93 -15.24 -22.69
CA ASP A 61 1.10 -15.41 -23.90
C ASP A 61 1.87 -14.95 -25.14
N LEU A 62 2.59 -13.83 -25.04
CA LEU A 62 3.46 -13.34 -26.12
C LEU A 62 4.60 -14.30 -26.46
N LYS A 63 5.20 -14.96 -25.46
CA LYS A 63 6.26 -15.96 -25.72
C LYS A 63 5.73 -17.16 -26.51
N GLU A 64 4.50 -17.59 -26.24
CA GLU A 64 3.85 -18.69 -26.95
C GLU A 64 3.62 -18.32 -28.42
N VAL A 65 3.01 -17.16 -28.67
CA VAL A 65 2.78 -16.66 -30.04
C VAL A 65 4.09 -16.49 -30.82
N VAL A 66 5.12 -15.92 -30.18
CA VAL A 66 6.44 -15.76 -30.81
C VAL A 66 7.08 -17.11 -31.13
N ALA A 67 6.94 -18.11 -30.25
CA ALA A 67 7.47 -19.45 -30.50
C ALA A 67 6.76 -20.12 -31.70
N GLU A 68 5.43 -20.00 -31.79
CA GLU A 68 4.66 -20.51 -32.92
C GLU A 68 5.07 -19.84 -34.24
N GLN A 69 5.16 -18.50 -34.25
CA GLN A 69 5.63 -17.76 -35.43
C GLN A 69 7.05 -18.14 -35.83
N ALA A 70 7.95 -18.34 -34.86
CA ALA A 70 9.32 -18.77 -35.14
C ALA A 70 9.37 -20.18 -35.76
N LEU A 71 8.46 -21.08 -35.38
CA LEU A 71 8.32 -22.40 -35.99
C LEU A 71 7.78 -22.29 -37.42
N GLU A 72 6.73 -21.50 -37.65
CA GLU A 72 6.16 -21.29 -38.99
C GLU A 72 7.19 -20.67 -39.95
N LEU A 73 7.92 -19.65 -39.51
CA LEU A 73 9.01 -19.05 -40.29
C LEU A 73 10.12 -20.04 -40.62
N ARG A 74 10.44 -20.97 -39.72
CA ARG A 74 11.42 -22.04 -40.01
C ARG A 74 10.91 -23.02 -41.05
N LEU A 75 9.61 -23.33 -41.05
CA LEU A 75 9.01 -24.20 -42.06
C LEU A 75 8.99 -23.53 -43.43
N LEU A 76 8.57 -22.26 -43.51
CA LEU A 76 8.53 -21.50 -44.76
C LEU A 76 9.92 -21.28 -45.37
N LYS A 77 10.98 -21.29 -44.56
CA LYS A 77 12.38 -21.11 -45.01
C LYS A 77 13.11 -22.42 -45.28
N LYS A 78 12.49 -23.59 -45.08
CA LYS A 78 13.09 -24.87 -45.53
C LYS A 78 12.95 -24.96 -47.07
N PRO A 79 14.03 -25.28 -47.80
CA PRO A 79 13.99 -25.49 -49.25
C PRO A 79 13.20 -26.73 -49.65
#